data_AF-A0A0S7WSG9-F1
#
_entry.id   AF-A0A0S7WSG9-F1
#
_cell.length_a   1.000
_cell.length_b   1.000
_cell.length_c   1.000
_cell.angle_alpha   90.00
_cell.angle_beta   90.00
_cell.angle_gamma   90.00
#
_symmetry.space_group_name_H-M   'P 1'
#
loop_
_entity.id
_entity.type
_entity.pdbx_description
1 polymer ?
#
loop_
_entity_poly.entity_id
_entity_poly.type
_entity_poly.pdbx_seq_one_letter_code
_entity_poly.pdbx_strand_id
1 'polypeptide(L)'
;DPVLVRPKLWRDTIKRIRNHASLMVYCLGNKINQPGRNPEVAERAAQLRQLDPTRLFIDTCARGEYDRAHIDLDVQHMGYFVPFGRHHDMFDTSANWAIFGSCKGKKMRTGKAGAEMRREVPVNFPVLAHEVCHYAALRDLEALERRFAKHATEKPWWIDELKKLRKLKGLDKDYPRMLEASRRFQFLWHKHVLESVRRSPILVGFHFLQLADTERYENANGLVDCFDEPKAGSRPKDYQPFNSDAVLVADLPRRTFFEGEPITVPVWLSNFSQDFRGEARLTWSLLSPSAKMSGGMEGIKLREGRNRIATVEITLPRRARAEGMELKVALRQSGGRRIANSWPLWIFPNRPEKLAIEKATVALGDIDLRKRYPQLEIGGSLRNPGKLVIADRFTPDVVTHLGRGGDVLMLYRVPETRDRVASPERYYFPATWDRFKPVIWDRGHNLGAFLRDHAALRGFPHDGFIDFEFADLIDDCDKLSLDGFPVHLDPIVQGVDKASRDRYDVFTFKLRELQPGWTMRKFAYLFDLRVGRGRLLMSGFNFTGLERSLPAVTGMFESLIRCVASKSWRPKAKISPQLLKRYLARKGREPRIKERMMTRYWQFDAEPLESAQYWKDAEAWIRKR
;
A
#
# COMPACT_ATOMS: atom_id res chain seq x y z
N ASP A 1 -10.87 -29.92 -3.45
CA ASP A 1 -11.05 -28.97 -4.55
C ASP A 1 -12.42 -28.33 -4.42
N PRO A 2 -12.65 -27.07 -4.85
CA PRO A 2 -14.00 -26.54 -4.92
C PRO A 2 -14.86 -27.45 -5.81
N VAL A 3 -16.12 -27.62 -5.42
CA VAL A 3 -17.07 -28.48 -6.13
C VAL A 3 -17.51 -27.76 -7.41
N LEU A 4 -17.41 -28.44 -8.56
CA LEU A 4 -17.94 -27.92 -9.83
C LEU A 4 -19.46 -27.71 -9.73
N VAL A 5 -19.99 -26.75 -10.51
CA VAL A 5 -21.44 -26.59 -10.61
C VAL A 5 -22.07 -27.90 -11.09
N ARG A 6 -23.12 -28.32 -10.37
CA ARG A 6 -23.83 -29.58 -10.67
C ARG A 6 -24.36 -29.57 -12.12
N PRO A 7 -24.23 -30.68 -12.88
CA PRO A 7 -24.64 -30.76 -14.29
C PRO A 7 -26.04 -30.22 -14.59
N LYS A 8 -27.03 -30.59 -13.76
CA LYS A 8 -28.41 -30.14 -13.94
C LYS A 8 -28.52 -28.61 -13.79
N LEU A 9 -27.95 -28.06 -12.72
CA LEU A 9 -27.97 -26.62 -12.44
C LEU A 9 -27.26 -25.83 -13.55
N TRP A 10 -26.16 -26.35 -14.10
CA TRP A 10 -25.45 -25.75 -15.23
C TRP A 10 -26.36 -25.61 -16.46
N ARG A 11 -26.97 -26.72 -16.90
CA ARG A 11 -27.87 -26.73 -18.07
C ARG A 11 -29.10 -25.85 -17.87
N ASP A 12 -29.73 -25.94 -16.71
CA ASP A 12 -30.93 -25.17 -16.40
C ASP A 12 -30.61 -23.67 -16.36
N THR A 13 -29.45 -23.30 -15.83
CA THR A 13 -28.98 -21.90 -15.82
C THR A 13 -28.75 -21.38 -17.23
N ILE A 14 -28.01 -22.11 -18.07
CA ILE A 14 -27.75 -21.69 -19.47
C ILE A 14 -29.08 -21.46 -20.21
N LYS A 15 -30.00 -22.42 -20.16
CA LYS A 15 -31.31 -22.29 -20.82
C LYS A 15 -32.08 -21.07 -20.33
N ARG A 16 -31.98 -20.76 -19.04
CA ARG A 16 -32.66 -19.61 -18.43
C ARG A 16 -32.07 -18.27 -18.86
N ILE A 17 -30.75 -18.14 -18.96
CA ILE A 17 -30.10 -16.83 -19.10
C ILE A 17 -29.46 -16.55 -20.46
N ARG A 18 -29.33 -17.55 -21.35
CA ARG A 18 -28.65 -17.41 -22.65
C ARG A 18 -29.18 -16.30 -23.57
N ASN A 19 -30.44 -15.89 -23.38
CA ASN A 19 -31.08 -14.86 -24.21
C ASN A 19 -30.90 -13.43 -23.68
N HIS A 20 -30.07 -13.21 -22.64
CA HIS A 20 -29.76 -11.87 -22.16
C HIS A 20 -28.57 -11.25 -22.92
N ALA A 21 -28.77 -10.04 -23.46
CA ALA A 21 -27.72 -9.31 -24.19
C ALA A 21 -26.56 -8.86 -23.28
N SER A 22 -26.81 -8.67 -21.98
CA SER A 22 -25.78 -8.29 -21.00
C SER A 22 -24.89 -9.46 -20.56
N LEU A 23 -25.30 -10.71 -20.83
CA LEU A 23 -24.50 -11.87 -20.49
C LEU A 23 -23.35 -12.01 -21.48
N MET A 24 -22.11 -11.98 -20.99
CA MET A 24 -20.92 -12.09 -21.83
C MET A 24 -20.23 -13.45 -21.69
N VAL A 25 -20.10 -13.94 -20.45
CA VAL A 25 -19.26 -15.10 -20.10
C VAL A 25 -19.95 -15.96 -19.05
N TYR A 26 -19.85 -17.28 -19.20
CA TYR A 26 -20.16 -18.23 -18.14
C TYR A 26 -18.87 -18.68 -17.44
N CYS A 27 -18.89 -18.67 -16.11
CA CYS A 27 -17.83 -19.24 -15.30
C CYS A 27 -18.32 -20.50 -14.59
N LEU A 28 -17.58 -21.61 -14.73
CA LEU A 28 -17.98 -22.89 -14.12
C LEU A 28 -17.78 -22.93 -12.60
N GLY A 29 -16.86 -22.13 -12.04
CA GLY A 29 -16.71 -22.03 -10.59
C GLY A 29 -15.59 -21.12 -10.11
N ASN A 30 -15.53 -20.89 -8.81
CA ASN A 30 -14.51 -20.07 -8.18
C ASN A 30 -13.34 -20.91 -7.66
N LYS A 31 -12.10 -20.52 -7.99
CA LYS A 31 -10.84 -21.06 -7.43
C LYS A 31 -10.65 -22.58 -7.63
N ILE A 32 -11.09 -23.14 -8.77
CA ILE A 32 -10.84 -24.54 -9.14
C ILE A 32 -9.36 -24.72 -9.44
N ASN A 33 -8.65 -25.65 -8.79
CA ASN A 33 -7.17 -25.65 -8.88
C ASN A 33 -6.62 -26.36 -10.11
N GLN A 34 -7.31 -27.38 -10.64
CA GLN A 34 -6.85 -28.17 -11.79
C GLN A 34 -7.92 -28.32 -12.90
N PRO A 35 -8.54 -27.22 -13.36
CA PRO A 35 -9.65 -27.35 -14.32
C PRO A 35 -9.19 -27.87 -15.69
N GLY A 36 -7.93 -27.67 -16.09
CA GLY A 36 -7.42 -28.11 -17.39
C GLY A 36 -7.28 -29.62 -17.57
N ARG A 37 -7.34 -30.38 -16.47
CA ARG A 37 -7.21 -31.85 -16.45
C ARG A 37 -8.49 -32.56 -16.02
N ASN A 38 -9.54 -31.80 -15.70
CA ASN A 38 -10.77 -32.35 -15.18
C ASN A 38 -11.74 -32.67 -16.35
N PRO A 39 -12.08 -33.95 -16.60
CA PRO A 39 -12.96 -34.34 -17.70
C PRO A 39 -14.37 -33.72 -17.57
N GLU A 40 -14.85 -33.44 -16.36
CA GLU A 40 -16.12 -32.76 -16.17
C GLU A 40 -16.08 -31.32 -16.69
N VAL A 41 -14.94 -30.64 -16.65
CA VAL A 41 -14.81 -29.28 -17.21
C VAL A 41 -15.00 -29.32 -18.72
N ALA A 42 -14.38 -30.29 -19.40
CA ALA A 42 -14.57 -30.51 -20.84
C ALA A 42 -16.04 -30.82 -21.18
N GLU A 43 -16.70 -31.66 -20.38
CA GLU A 43 -18.13 -31.97 -20.53
C GLU A 43 -19.01 -30.71 -20.40
N ARG A 44 -18.74 -29.84 -19.41
CA ARG A 44 -19.51 -28.61 -19.18
C ARG A 44 -19.28 -27.57 -20.27
N ALA A 45 -18.05 -27.46 -20.78
CA ALA A 45 -17.73 -26.62 -21.92
C ALA A 45 -18.49 -27.09 -23.18
N ALA A 46 -18.48 -28.39 -23.47
CA ALA A 46 -19.23 -28.96 -24.59
C ALA A 46 -20.75 -28.73 -24.45
N GLN A 47 -21.31 -28.90 -23.24
CA GLN A 47 -22.71 -28.61 -22.96
C GLN A 47 -23.06 -27.14 -23.19
N LEU A 48 -22.19 -26.21 -22.80
CA LEU A 48 -22.39 -24.80 -23.10
C LEU A 48 -22.39 -24.56 -24.61
N ARG A 49 -21.43 -25.10 -25.35
CA ARG A 49 -21.38 -24.94 -26.82
C ARG A 49 -22.64 -25.47 -27.51
N GLN A 50 -23.23 -26.55 -27.00
CA GLN A 50 -24.48 -27.09 -27.52
C GLN A 50 -25.69 -26.19 -27.19
N LEU A 51 -25.75 -25.62 -25.99
CA LEU A 51 -26.92 -24.89 -25.50
C LEU A 51 -26.88 -23.39 -25.79
N ASP A 52 -25.70 -22.80 -25.89
CA ASP A 52 -25.44 -21.38 -26.14
C ASP A 52 -24.04 -21.21 -26.78
N PRO A 53 -23.94 -21.36 -28.11
CA PRO A 53 -22.67 -21.21 -28.82
C PRO A 53 -22.19 -19.75 -28.91
N THR A 54 -22.96 -18.78 -28.41
CA THR A 54 -22.72 -17.33 -28.62
C THR A 54 -21.99 -16.64 -27.48
N ARG A 55 -21.69 -17.36 -26.40
CA ARG A 55 -21.11 -16.79 -25.17
C ARG A 55 -19.77 -17.40 -24.83
N LEU A 56 -18.95 -16.60 -24.14
CA LEU A 56 -17.62 -16.98 -23.71
C LEU A 56 -17.70 -17.97 -22.53
N PHE A 57 -16.69 -18.81 -22.40
CA PHE A 57 -16.53 -19.78 -21.32
C PHE A 57 -15.20 -19.58 -20.62
N ILE A 58 -15.26 -19.59 -19.29
CA ILE A 58 -14.10 -19.77 -18.43
C ILE A 58 -14.41 -20.89 -17.43
N ASP A 59 -13.43 -21.74 -17.17
CA ASP A 59 -13.62 -22.85 -16.24
C ASP A 59 -13.48 -22.45 -14.77
N THR A 60 -12.71 -21.41 -14.47
CA THR A 60 -12.40 -20.94 -13.11
C THR A 60 -12.27 -19.41 -13.10
N CYS A 61 -12.71 -18.76 -12.02
CA CYS A 61 -12.50 -17.33 -11.83
C CYS A 61 -11.38 -16.99 -10.84
N ALA A 62 -10.24 -17.69 -10.87
CA ALA A 62 -9.09 -17.24 -10.06
C ALA A 62 -7.75 -17.88 -10.39
N ARG A 63 -7.76 -19.20 -10.59
CA ARG A 63 -6.59 -20.07 -10.51
C ARG A 63 -6.79 -21.23 -11.46
N GLY A 64 -5.78 -21.64 -12.22
CA GLY A 64 -5.88 -22.79 -13.12
C GLY A 64 -4.65 -22.90 -13.99
N GLU A 65 -4.46 -24.07 -14.61
CA GLU A 65 -3.29 -24.29 -15.46
C GLU A 65 -3.21 -23.29 -16.60
N TYR A 66 -2.00 -22.86 -16.97
CA TYR A 66 -1.84 -21.95 -18.10
C TYR A 66 -2.37 -22.55 -19.43
N ASP A 67 -2.09 -23.82 -19.71
CA ASP A 67 -2.38 -24.50 -20.98
C ASP A 67 -3.77 -25.15 -21.06
N ARG A 68 -4.79 -24.50 -20.47
CA ARG A 68 -6.18 -24.95 -20.53
C ARG A 68 -6.73 -24.85 -21.94
N ALA A 69 -7.36 -25.93 -22.41
CA ALA A 69 -7.81 -26.07 -23.80
C ALA A 69 -9.28 -25.67 -24.04
N HIS A 70 -10.04 -25.40 -22.97
CA HIS A 70 -11.49 -25.26 -23.07
C HIS A 70 -12.01 -23.85 -22.81
N ILE A 71 -11.13 -22.88 -22.55
CA ILE A 71 -11.50 -21.50 -22.22
C ILE A 71 -11.36 -20.57 -23.43
N ASP A 72 -12.21 -19.54 -23.52
CA ASP A 72 -12.12 -18.51 -24.58
C ASP A 72 -11.25 -17.31 -24.17
N LEU A 73 -11.14 -17.09 -22.87
CA LEU A 73 -10.30 -16.08 -22.24
C LEU A 73 -9.85 -16.61 -20.87
N ASP A 74 -8.87 -15.96 -20.29
CA ASP A 74 -8.42 -16.30 -18.94
C ASP A 74 -8.60 -15.13 -17.97
N VAL A 75 -8.74 -15.48 -16.71
CA VAL A 75 -8.78 -14.54 -15.61
C VAL A 75 -7.80 -15.03 -14.53
N GLN A 76 -6.89 -14.15 -14.14
CA GLN A 76 -5.85 -14.48 -13.16
C GLN A 76 -6.10 -13.69 -11.89
N HIS A 77 -6.21 -14.37 -10.75
CA HIS A 77 -6.45 -13.73 -9.46
C HIS A 77 -5.24 -12.87 -9.06
N MET A 78 -5.39 -11.56 -9.25
CA MET A 78 -4.37 -10.54 -9.04
C MET A 78 -4.73 -9.59 -7.89
N GLY A 79 -5.71 -9.97 -7.06
CA GLY A 79 -6.17 -9.18 -5.93
C GLY A 79 -5.23 -9.11 -4.73
N TYR A 80 -4.17 -9.91 -4.66
CA TYR A 80 -3.21 -9.93 -3.54
C TYR A 80 -1.88 -9.30 -3.94
N PHE A 81 -1.92 -8.22 -4.69
CA PHE A 81 -0.70 -7.58 -5.11
C PHE A 81 -0.78 -6.06 -5.16
N VAL A 82 0.42 -5.47 -5.21
CA VAL A 82 0.67 -4.04 -5.15
C VAL A 82 1.76 -3.74 -6.18
N PRO A 83 1.43 -3.20 -7.37
CA PRO A 83 2.36 -3.09 -8.49
C PRO A 83 3.34 -1.91 -8.29
N PHE A 84 4.11 -1.90 -7.20
CA PHE A 84 5.03 -0.82 -6.84
C PHE A 84 6.34 -1.38 -6.26
N GLY A 85 7.43 -0.61 -6.35
CA GLY A 85 8.75 -1.00 -5.86
C GLY A 85 9.23 -2.28 -6.55
N ARG A 86 9.59 -3.30 -5.77
CA ARG A 86 10.07 -4.59 -6.31
C ARG A 86 9.06 -5.34 -7.19
N HIS A 87 7.78 -4.97 -7.12
CA HIS A 87 6.70 -5.58 -7.90
C HIS A 87 6.15 -4.63 -8.96
N HIS A 88 6.84 -3.55 -9.33
CA HIS A 88 6.31 -2.54 -10.26
C HIS A 88 5.87 -3.11 -11.62
N ASP A 89 6.49 -4.19 -12.09
CA ASP A 89 6.28 -4.87 -13.37
C ASP A 89 5.43 -6.14 -13.25
N MET A 90 4.81 -6.39 -12.09
CA MET A 90 4.14 -7.67 -11.81
C MET A 90 2.93 -7.97 -12.72
N PHE A 91 2.34 -6.94 -13.34
CA PHE A 91 1.27 -7.08 -14.30
C PHE A 91 1.81 -7.21 -15.72
N ASP A 92 3.11 -7.00 -15.92
CA ASP A 92 3.76 -7.03 -17.22
C ASP A 92 4.37 -8.39 -17.54
N THR A 93 4.41 -9.30 -16.56
CA THR A 93 5.05 -10.61 -16.69
C THR A 93 4.11 -11.75 -16.29
N SER A 94 4.27 -12.92 -16.92
CA SER A 94 3.51 -14.14 -16.59
C SER A 94 4.06 -14.87 -15.35
N ALA A 95 4.99 -14.24 -14.62
CA ALA A 95 5.61 -14.74 -13.40
C ALA A 95 4.59 -15.28 -12.39
N ASN A 96 3.49 -14.56 -12.23
CA ASN A 96 2.42 -14.86 -11.27
C ASN A 96 1.53 -16.04 -11.71
N TRP A 97 1.71 -16.59 -12.92
CA TRP A 97 0.85 -17.64 -13.47
C TRP A 97 1.45 -19.03 -13.31
N ALA A 98 2.76 -19.12 -13.08
CA ALA A 98 3.45 -20.39 -12.82
C ALA A 98 2.95 -21.12 -11.55
N ILE A 99 2.14 -20.44 -10.72
CA ILE A 99 1.64 -20.97 -9.44
C ILE A 99 0.72 -22.17 -9.64
N PHE A 100 0.02 -22.26 -10.77
CA PHE A 100 -0.99 -23.30 -11.02
C PHE A 100 -0.55 -24.42 -11.97
N GLY A 101 0.65 -24.33 -12.57
CA GLY A 101 1.03 -25.19 -13.70
C GLY A 101 0.40 -24.68 -15.00
N SER A 102 0.48 -25.26 -16.19
CA SER A 102 1.03 -26.51 -16.73
C SER A 102 1.52 -26.19 -18.16
N CYS A 103 2.41 -27.03 -18.71
CA CYS A 103 2.74 -27.11 -20.13
C CYS A 103 2.87 -28.62 -20.45
N LYS A 104 1.75 -29.32 -20.29
CA LYS A 104 1.50 -30.77 -20.13
C LYS A 104 2.74 -31.70 -20.14
N GLY A 105 2.99 -32.33 -18.99
CA GLY A 105 4.08 -33.32 -18.78
C GLY A 105 5.46 -32.72 -18.50
N LYS A 106 5.63 -31.39 -18.62
CA LYS A 106 6.90 -30.71 -18.35
C LYS A 106 6.92 -30.07 -16.96
N LYS A 107 8.11 -29.99 -16.35
CA LYS A 107 8.33 -29.20 -15.13
C LYS A 107 8.26 -27.70 -15.47
N MET A 108 7.49 -26.95 -14.68
CA MET A 108 7.34 -25.49 -14.82
C MET A 108 8.39 -24.70 -14.04
N ARG A 109 8.86 -25.26 -12.92
CA ARG A 109 9.87 -24.67 -12.03
C ARG A 109 10.86 -25.76 -11.63
N THR A 110 12.14 -25.43 -11.60
CA THR A 110 13.23 -26.29 -11.12
C THR A 110 14.21 -25.45 -10.29
N GLY A 111 15.00 -26.09 -9.44
CA GLY A 111 15.99 -25.42 -8.61
C GLY A 111 15.82 -25.72 -7.12
N LYS A 112 16.47 -24.90 -6.30
CA LYS A 112 16.53 -24.99 -4.85
C LYS A 112 16.36 -23.61 -4.22
N ALA A 113 16.17 -23.55 -2.90
CA ALA A 113 16.10 -22.27 -2.20
C ALA A 113 17.31 -21.38 -2.55
N GLY A 114 17.03 -20.15 -2.98
CA GLY A 114 18.04 -19.17 -3.41
C GLY A 114 18.55 -19.31 -4.85
N ALA A 115 18.15 -20.35 -5.59
CA ALA A 115 18.55 -20.54 -7.00
C ALA A 115 17.48 -21.33 -7.76
N GLU A 116 16.64 -20.63 -8.51
CA GLU A 116 15.50 -21.23 -9.21
C GLU A 116 15.41 -20.77 -10.67
N MET A 117 14.89 -21.67 -11.50
CA MET A 117 14.54 -21.41 -12.89
C MET A 117 13.06 -21.72 -13.09
N ARG A 118 12.39 -20.90 -13.88
CA ARG A 118 11.02 -21.12 -14.32
C ARG A 118 10.93 -21.06 -15.84
N ARG A 119 9.95 -21.78 -16.39
CA ARG A 119 9.60 -21.68 -17.80
C ARG A 119 8.76 -20.42 -18.02
N GLU A 120 9.18 -19.60 -18.97
CA GLU A 120 8.34 -18.51 -19.51
C GLU A 120 7.31 -19.10 -20.48
N VAL A 121 6.05 -18.67 -20.35
CA VAL A 121 4.96 -19.18 -21.17
C VAL A 121 4.37 -18.05 -22.02
N PRO A 122 4.35 -18.19 -23.36
CA PRO A 122 3.78 -17.17 -24.24
C PRO A 122 2.28 -17.02 -24.01
N VAL A 123 1.81 -15.79 -23.81
CA VAL A 123 0.40 -15.43 -23.57
C VAL A 123 -0.37 -15.47 -24.89
N ASN A 124 -1.17 -16.52 -25.11
CA ASN A 124 -1.80 -16.79 -26.42
C ASN A 124 -3.33 -16.60 -26.42
N PHE A 125 -3.91 -16.21 -25.28
CA PHE A 125 -5.34 -15.91 -25.14
C PHE A 125 -5.51 -14.60 -24.35
N PRO A 126 -6.66 -13.91 -24.48
CA PRO A 126 -6.92 -12.69 -23.72
C PRO A 126 -6.95 -12.99 -22.21
N VAL A 127 -6.20 -12.22 -21.41
CA VAL A 127 -6.13 -12.39 -19.94
C VAL A 127 -6.64 -11.15 -19.20
N LEU A 128 -7.50 -11.35 -18.21
CA LEU A 128 -7.98 -10.32 -17.31
C LEU A 128 -7.34 -10.42 -15.92
N ALA A 129 -6.94 -9.28 -15.36
CA ALA A 129 -6.56 -9.20 -13.95
C ALA A 129 -7.82 -9.26 -13.07
N HIS A 130 -8.00 -10.34 -12.33
CA HIS A 130 -9.22 -10.61 -11.58
C HIS A 130 -9.07 -10.30 -10.08
N GLU A 131 -10.15 -9.80 -9.48
CA GLU A 131 -10.23 -9.38 -8.09
C GLU A 131 -9.22 -8.28 -7.69
N VAL A 132 -8.77 -7.45 -8.65
CA VAL A 132 -7.89 -6.31 -8.36
C VAL A 132 -8.60 -5.22 -7.56
N CYS A 133 -7.83 -4.32 -6.94
CA CYS A 133 -8.34 -3.19 -6.18
C CYS A 133 -9.15 -3.55 -4.93
N HIS A 134 -8.87 -4.71 -4.32
CA HIS A 134 -9.53 -5.17 -3.10
C HIS A 134 -9.03 -4.46 -1.82
N TYR A 135 -8.99 -3.13 -1.85
CA TYR A 135 -8.40 -2.29 -0.81
C TYR A 135 -9.44 -1.76 0.17
N ALA A 136 -9.16 -1.85 1.46
CA ALA A 136 -10.06 -1.38 2.50
C ALA A 136 -9.86 0.11 2.82
N ALA A 137 -10.90 0.75 3.34
CA ALA A 137 -10.86 2.07 3.98
C ALA A 137 -11.69 2.08 5.27
N LEU A 138 -11.59 3.13 6.08
CA LEU A 138 -12.47 3.31 7.25
C LEU A 138 -13.90 3.68 6.82
N ARG A 139 -14.85 3.50 7.73
CA ARG A 139 -16.27 3.83 7.54
C ARG A 139 -16.66 5.10 8.26
N ASP A 140 -17.63 5.80 7.68
CA ASP A 140 -18.40 6.80 8.44
C ASP A 140 -19.45 6.04 9.25
N LEU A 141 -19.11 5.69 10.49
CA LEU A 141 -19.94 4.83 11.35
C LEU A 141 -21.27 5.52 11.66
N GLU A 142 -21.24 6.84 11.90
CA GLU A 142 -22.41 7.65 12.17
C GLU A 142 -23.34 7.74 10.94
N ALA A 143 -22.81 7.98 9.75
CA ALA A 143 -23.62 8.02 8.53
C ALA A 143 -24.21 6.65 8.20
N LEU A 144 -23.43 5.58 8.36
CA LEU A 144 -23.90 4.22 8.11
C LEU A 144 -25.03 3.84 9.08
N GLU A 145 -24.88 4.14 10.37
CA GLU A 145 -25.91 3.92 11.38
C GLU A 145 -27.21 4.67 11.06
N ARG A 146 -27.11 5.96 10.67
CA ARG A 146 -28.28 6.73 10.23
C ARG A 146 -28.98 6.11 9.01
N ARG A 147 -28.23 5.51 8.08
CA ARG A 147 -28.80 4.84 6.90
C ARG A 147 -29.55 3.56 7.27
N PHE A 148 -28.96 2.70 8.10
CA PHE A 148 -29.68 1.52 8.61
C PHE A 148 -30.97 1.92 9.32
N ALA A 149 -30.93 2.96 10.16
CA ALA A 149 -32.14 3.48 10.81
C ALA A 149 -33.18 4.02 9.82
N LYS A 150 -32.76 4.81 8.82
CA LYS A 150 -33.62 5.36 7.77
C LYS A 150 -34.35 4.27 6.98
N HIS A 151 -33.68 3.15 6.69
CA HIS A 151 -34.23 2.04 5.92
C HIS A 151 -34.94 0.98 6.77
N ALA A 152 -35.03 1.17 8.10
CA ALA A 152 -35.62 0.21 9.03
C ALA A 152 -35.01 -1.21 8.93
N THR A 153 -33.71 -1.29 8.63
CA THR A 153 -32.97 -2.56 8.50
C THR A 153 -32.06 -2.76 9.71
N GLU A 154 -31.89 -4.00 10.15
CA GLU A 154 -30.96 -4.34 11.23
C GLU A 154 -29.54 -3.91 10.88
N LYS A 155 -28.93 -3.09 11.75
CA LYS A 155 -27.53 -2.70 11.60
C LYS A 155 -26.60 -3.82 12.07
N PRO A 156 -25.42 -4.01 11.44
CA PRO A 156 -24.43 -4.96 11.93
C PRO A 156 -23.89 -4.60 13.32
N TRP A 157 -23.70 -5.62 14.16
CA TRP A 157 -23.19 -5.49 15.54
C TRP A 157 -21.86 -4.73 15.63
N TRP A 158 -21.00 -4.87 14.61
CA TRP A 158 -19.65 -4.32 14.62
C TRP A 158 -19.63 -2.79 14.55
N ILE A 159 -20.72 -2.14 14.12
CA ILE A 159 -20.82 -0.67 14.12
C ILE A 159 -20.68 -0.13 15.55
N ASP A 160 -21.41 -0.73 16.49
CA ASP A 160 -21.37 -0.30 17.89
C ASP A 160 -20.04 -0.64 18.55
N GLU A 161 -19.47 -1.81 18.25
CA GLU A 161 -18.18 -2.22 18.79
C GLU A 161 -17.03 -1.34 18.26
N LEU A 162 -17.06 -0.92 16.99
CA LEU A 162 -16.08 0.04 16.47
C LEU A 162 -16.23 1.42 17.11
N LYS A 163 -17.46 1.90 17.38
CA LYS A 163 -17.68 3.17 18.10
C LYS A 163 -17.15 3.09 19.54
N LYS A 164 -17.40 1.98 20.24
CA LYS A 164 -16.84 1.73 21.59
C LYS A 164 -15.31 1.69 21.56
N LEU A 165 -14.73 0.99 20.59
CA LEU A 165 -13.27 0.88 20.43
C LEU A 165 -12.62 2.22 20.10
N ARG A 166 -13.23 3.01 19.20
CA ARG A 166 -12.79 4.37 18.86
C ARG A 166 -12.73 5.26 20.11
N LYS A 167 -13.76 5.22 20.94
CA LYS A 167 -13.81 5.95 22.22
C LYS A 167 -12.78 5.46 23.21
N LEU A 168 -12.66 4.14 23.40
CA LEU A 168 -11.69 3.50 24.30
C LEU A 168 -10.26 3.95 23.98
N LYS A 169 -9.94 4.10 22.69
CA LYS A 169 -8.61 4.50 22.22
C LYS A 169 -8.40 6.01 22.11
N GLY A 170 -9.41 6.82 22.46
CA GLY A 170 -9.36 8.27 22.37
C GLY A 170 -9.19 8.78 20.94
N LEU A 171 -9.77 8.07 19.97
CA LEU A 171 -9.65 8.38 18.54
C LEU A 171 -10.78 9.27 18.01
N ASP A 172 -11.80 9.59 18.82
CA ASP A 172 -12.98 10.36 18.39
C ASP A 172 -12.60 11.68 17.70
N LYS A 173 -11.66 12.44 18.30
CA LYS A 173 -11.15 13.72 17.76
C LYS A 173 -10.47 13.55 16.39
N ASP A 174 -9.74 12.45 16.20
CA ASP A 174 -8.91 12.23 15.01
C ASP A 174 -9.66 11.47 13.91
N TYR A 175 -10.77 10.82 14.24
CA TYR A 175 -11.49 9.91 13.34
C TYR A 175 -11.87 10.55 12.00
N PRO A 176 -12.35 11.82 11.93
CA PRO A 176 -12.61 12.46 10.64
C PRO A 176 -11.37 12.52 9.73
N ARG A 177 -10.20 12.85 10.28
CA ARG A 177 -8.93 12.87 9.52
C ARG A 177 -8.44 11.46 9.18
N MET A 178 -8.65 10.49 10.06
CA MET A 178 -8.34 9.09 9.78
C MET A 178 -9.19 8.55 8.63
N LEU A 179 -10.47 8.90 8.60
CA LEU A 179 -11.41 8.53 7.55
C LEU A 179 -10.97 9.13 6.21
N GLU A 180 -10.64 10.42 6.17
CA GLU A 180 -10.12 11.08 4.98
C GLU A 180 -8.81 10.43 4.49
N ALA A 181 -7.84 10.22 5.39
CA ALA A 181 -6.57 9.57 5.06
C ALA A 181 -6.77 8.19 4.43
N SER A 182 -7.67 7.38 5.00
CA SER A 182 -7.98 6.04 4.48
C SER A 182 -8.61 6.03 3.11
N ARG A 183 -9.51 6.99 2.83
CA ARG A 183 -10.14 7.14 1.51
C ARG A 183 -9.14 7.62 0.46
N ARG A 184 -8.28 8.59 0.81
CA ARG A 184 -7.21 9.06 -0.07
C ARG A 184 -6.24 7.93 -0.43
N PHE A 185 -5.82 7.16 0.57
CA PHE A 185 -4.90 6.03 0.35
C PHE A 185 -5.53 4.91 -0.49
N GLN A 186 -6.81 4.60 -0.27
CA GLN A 186 -7.56 3.66 -1.09
C GLN A 186 -7.64 4.12 -2.56
N PHE A 187 -8.01 5.39 -2.79
CA PHE A 187 -8.09 5.98 -4.13
C PHE A 187 -6.73 5.98 -4.86
N LEU A 188 -5.66 6.34 -4.14
CA LEU A 188 -4.29 6.30 -4.64
C LEU A 188 -3.93 4.93 -5.20
N TRP A 189 -4.26 3.86 -4.46
CA TRP A 189 -3.98 2.50 -4.92
C TRP A 189 -4.90 2.04 -6.05
N HIS A 190 -6.17 2.45 -6.05
CA HIS A 190 -7.06 2.17 -7.20
C HIS A 190 -6.49 2.74 -8.49
N LYS A 191 -6.10 4.02 -8.49
CA LYS A 191 -5.52 4.67 -9.65
C LYS A 191 -4.26 3.94 -10.11
N HIS A 192 -3.30 3.72 -9.21
CA HIS A 192 -2.01 3.10 -9.53
C HIS A 192 -2.14 1.68 -10.10
N VAL A 193 -3.07 0.89 -9.56
CA VAL A 193 -3.32 -0.49 -10.00
C VAL A 193 -4.02 -0.53 -11.35
N LEU A 194 -5.06 0.28 -11.54
CA LEU A 194 -5.77 0.32 -12.83
C LEU A 194 -4.87 0.85 -13.95
N GLU A 195 -4.07 1.89 -13.69
CA GLU A 195 -3.06 2.37 -14.64
C GLU A 195 -2.04 1.28 -15.00
N SER A 196 -1.54 0.55 -14.00
CA SER A 196 -0.63 -0.58 -14.20
C SER A 196 -1.26 -1.70 -15.05
N VAL A 197 -2.53 -2.03 -14.85
CA VAL A 197 -3.22 -3.01 -15.71
C VAL A 197 -3.42 -2.45 -17.13
N ARG A 198 -3.79 -1.17 -17.27
CA ARG A 198 -4.04 -0.53 -18.58
C ARG A 198 -2.78 -0.42 -19.44
N ARG A 199 -1.58 -0.38 -18.84
CA ARG A 199 -0.28 -0.41 -19.54
C ARG A 199 0.31 -1.82 -19.73
N SER A 200 -0.24 -2.84 -19.08
CA SER A 200 0.36 -4.18 -19.07
C SER A 200 0.44 -4.77 -20.48
N PRO A 201 1.58 -5.31 -20.95
CA PRO A 201 1.70 -5.99 -22.24
C PRO A 201 0.89 -7.30 -22.35
N ILE A 202 0.55 -7.95 -21.24
CA ILE A 202 -0.04 -9.30 -21.22
C ILE A 202 -1.51 -9.33 -20.78
N LEU A 203 -2.03 -8.22 -20.27
CA LEU A 203 -3.42 -8.09 -19.84
C LEU A 203 -4.23 -7.32 -20.87
N VAL A 204 -5.51 -7.67 -20.98
CA VAL A 204 -6.49 -6.98 -21.85
C VAL A 204 -7.63 -6.33 -21.07
N GLY A 205 -7.65 -6.46 -19.74
CA GLY A 205 -8.67 -5.87 -18.90
C GLY A 205 -8.57 -6.33 -17.44
N PHE A 206 -9.58 -5.99 -16.64
CA PHE A 206 -9.64 -6.32 -15.23
C PHE A 206 -11.06 -6.51 -14.71
N HIS A 207 -11.17 -7.20 -13.58
CA HIS A 207 -12.36 -7.24 -12.74
C HIS A 207 -12.04 -6.61 -11.38
N PHE A 208 -12.73 -5.52 -11.03
CA PHE A 208 -12.60 -4.82 -9.76
C PHE A 208 -13.34 -5.57 -8.65
N LEU A 209 -12.69 -5.79 -7.49
CA LEU A 209 -13.33 -6.38 -6.31
C LEU A 209 -13.40 -5.36 -5.17
N GLN A 210 -14.56 -4.87 -4.74
CA GLN A 210 -15.92 -5.13 -5.24
C GLN A 210 -16.63 -3.80 -5.50
N LEU A 211 -17.70 -3.81 -6.29
CA LEU A 211 -18.44 -2.58 -6.57
C LEU A 211 -19.12 -2.02 -5.31
N ALA A 212 -19.87 -2.86 -4.60
CA ALA A 212 -20.66 -2.49 -3.42
C ALA A 212 -20.14 -3.18 -2.16
N ASP A 213 -20.14 -2.47 -1.02
CA ASP A 213 -19.91 -3.08 0.28
C ASP A 213 -21.10 -3.98 0.69
N THR A 214 -20.84 -5.09 1.40
CA THR A 214 -21.87 -6.09 1.74
C THR A 214 -22.26 -6.12 3.22
N GLU A 215 -21.52 -5.41 4.08
CA GLU A 215 -21.65 -5.34 5.55
C GLU A 215 -21.65 -6.66 6.32
N ARG A 216 -21.51 -7.80 5.63
CA ARG A 216 -21.32 -9.12 6.25
C ARG A 216 -20.05 -9.17 7.10
N TYR A 217 -19.07 -8.34 6.74
CA TYR A 217 -17.79 -8.19 7.40
C TYR A 217 -17.52 -6.70 7.62
N GLU A 218 -16.60 -6.37 8.53
CA GLU A 218 -16.30 -4.97 8.89
C GLU A 218 -15.51 -4.22 7.81
N ASN A 219 -14.93 -4.96 6.86
CA ASN A 219 -14.10 -4.38 5.80
C ASN A 219 -14.93 -3.64 4.75
N ALA A 220 -14.32 -2.63 4.15
CA ALA A 220 -14.99 -1.72 3.24
C ALA A 220 -14.17 -1.43 2.00
N ASN A 221 -14.47 -2.12 0.92
CA ASN A 221 -13.70 -2.11 -0.32
C ASN A 221 -14.48 -1.49 -1.50
N GLY A 222 -15.80 -1.38 -1.36
CA GLY A 222 -16.74 -0.88 -2.35
C GLY A 222 -16.45 0.55 -2.79
N LEU A 223 -16.85 0.86 -4.02
CA LEU A 223 -17.04 2.23 -4.52
C LEU A 223 -18.38 2.81 -4.05
N VAL A 224 -19.38 1.94 -3.88
CA VAL A 224 -20.67 2.24 -3.25
C VAL A 224 -20.81 1.46 -1.94
N ASP A 225 -21.66 1.94 -1.04
CA ASP A 225 -22.01 1.20 0.16
C ASP A 225 -23.11 0.16 -0.10
N CYS A 226 -23.56 -0.52 0.96
CA CYS A 226 -24.58 -1.58 0.87
C CYS A 226 -26.00 -1.09 0.54
N PHE A 227 -26.20 0.22 0.40
CA PHE A 227 -27.43 0.84 -0.07
C PHE A 227 -27.27 1.39 -1.49
N ASP A 228 -26.21 0.97 -2.20
CA ASP A 228 -25.82 1.43 -3.54
C ASP A 228 -25.51 2.94 -3.61
N GLU A 229 -25.26 3.60 -2.47
CA GLU A 229 -24.88 5.01 -2.44
C GLU A 229 -23.35 5.17 -2.68
N PRO A 230 -22.93 6.07 -3.58
CA PRO A 230 -21.51 6.37 -3.78
C PRO A 230 -20.82 6.80 -2.49
N LYS A 231 -19.69 6.16 -2.18
CA LYS A 231 -18.86 6.55 -1.03
C LYS A 231 -18.15 7.87 -1.31
N ALA A 232 -17.94 8.65 -0.26
CA ALA A 232 -17.15 9.87 -0.35
C ALA A 232 -15.73 9.53 -0.84
N GLY A 233 -15.27 10.22 -1.89
CA GLY A 233 -14.01 9.92 -2.58
C GLY A 233 -14.12 8.97 -3.77
N SER A 234 -15.33 8.46 -4.08
CA SER A 234 -15.58 7.53 -5.19
C SER A 234 -16.47 8.13 -6.28
N ARG A 235 -16.31 9.43 -6.58
CA ARG A 235 -17.15 10.08 -7.61
C ARG A 235 -16.71 9.62 -9.00
N PRO A 236 -17.65 9.39 -9.94
CA PRO A 236 -17.31 8.96 -11.31
C PRO A 236 -16.25 9.84 -11.99
N LYS A 237 -16.35 11.17 -11.87
CA LYS A 237 -15.40 12.12 -12.44
C LYS A 237 -13.95 11.97 -11.94
N ASP A 238 -13.76 11.45 -10.72
CA ASP A 238 -12.43 11.26 -10.15
C ASP A 238 -11.75 10.02 -10.74
N TYR A 239 -12.53 9.04 -11.19
CA TYR A 239 -12.06 7.79 -11.80
C TYR A 239 -11.91 7.87 -13.33
N GLN A 240 -12.62 8.79 -13.99
CA GLN A 240 -12.54 8.98 -15.44
C GLN A 240 -11.10 9.10 -15.98
N PRO A 241 -10.17 9.85 -15.36
CA PRO A 241 -8.80 9.98 -15.88
C PRO A 241 -8.03 8.67 -16.04
N PHE A 242 -8.38 7.63 -15.28
CA PHE A 242 -7.70 6.33 -15.30
C PHE A 242 -8.62 5.13 -15.57
N ASN A 243 -9.93 5.35 -15.73
CA ASN A 243 -10.90 4.30 -15.99
C ASN A 243 -11.93 4.62 -17.10
N SER A 244 -11.65 5.59 -17.97
CA SER A 244 -12.47 5.85 -19.16
C SER A 244 -12.18 4.83 -20.28
N ASP A 245 -12.84 4.99 -21.43
CA ASP A 245 -12.63 4.21 -22.65
C ASP A 245 -11.25 4.49 -23.30
N ALA A 246 -10.75 5.72 -23.17
CA ALA A 246 -9.40 6.12 -23.55
C ALA A 246 -8.67 6.79 -22.38
N VAL A 247 -7.50 6.25 -22.00
CA VAL A 247 -6.73 6.65 -20.82
C VAL A 247 -5.26 6.86 -21.16
N LEU A 248 -4.67 7.92 -20.61
CA LEU A 248 -3.23 8.15 -20.62
C LEU A 248 -2.59 7.55 -19.37
N VAL A 249 -1.49 6.81 -19.55
CA VAL A 249 -0.72 6.23 -18.45
C VAL A 249 0.74 6.63 -18.58
N ALA A 250 1.33 7.19 -17.52
CA ALA A 250 2.77 7.44 -17.42
C ALA A 250 3.44 6.26 -16.71
N ASP A 251 4.51 5.73 -17.32
CA ASP A 251 5.33 4.72 -16.67
C ASP A 251 6.34 5.40 -15.74
N LEU A 252 6.08 5.27 -14.44
CA LEU A 252 6.84 5.89 -13.37
C LEU A 252 7.10 4.80 -12.31
N PRO A 253 8.29 4.19 -12.25
CA PRO A 253 8.60 3.16 -11.24
C PRO A 253 8.82 3.73 -9.84
N ARG A 254 9.12 5.04 -9.73
CA ARG A 254 9.20 5.80 -8.47
C ARG A 254 8.61 7.19 -8.62
N ARG A 255 8.49 7.93 -7.51
CA ARG A 255 7.90 9.29 -7.49
C ARG A 255 8.80 10.35 -6.88
N THR A 256 9.90 9.96 -6.27
CA THR A 256 10.79 10.87 -5.53
C THR A 256 12.15 10.93 -6.20
N PHE A 257 12.67 12.14 -6.39
CA PHE A 257 13.86 12.40 -7.20
C PHE A 257 14.70 13.52 -6.58
N PHE A 258 15.97 13.57 -6.94
CA PHE A 258 16.79 14.75 -6.63
C PHE A 258 16.63 15.85 -7.68
N GLU A 259 16.92 17.08 -7.28
CA GLU A 259 17.10 18.18 -8.22
C GLU A 259 18.21 17.87 -9.24
N GLY A 260 18.03 18.33 -10.49
CA GLY A 260 18.99 18.11 -11.58
C GLY A 260 19.02 16.67 -12.12
N GLU A 261 18.25 15.76 -11.54
CA GLU A 261 18.20 14.36 -11.99
C GLU A 261 17.47 14.25 -13.34
N PRO A 262 18.04 13.58 -14.35
CA PRO A 262 17.34 13.29 -15.60
C PRO A 262 16.33 12.15 -15.38
N ILE A 263 15.11 12.34 -15.86
CA ILE A 263 14.06 11.33 -15.85
C ILE A 263 13.53 11.08 -17.26
N THR A 264 13.20 9.82 -17.53
CA THR A 264 12.57 9.35 -18.78
C THR A 264 11.21 8.77 -18.44
N VAL A 265 10.14 9.34 -19.00
CA VAL A 265 8.75 8.98 -18.70
C VAL A 265 8.06 8.50 -19.98
N PRO A 266 8.01 7.18 -20.22
CA PRO A 266 7.15 6.61 -21.25
C PRO A 266 5.68 6.97 -21.03
N VAL A 267 5.00 7.42 -22.08
CA VAL A 267 3.56 7.71 -22.07
C VAL A 267 2.84 6.69 -22.95
N TRP A 268 1.88 6.02 -22.35
CA TRP A 268 1.01 5.04 -22.99
C TRP A 268 -0.39 5.62 -23.19
N LEU A 269 -1.01 5.24 -24.30
CA LEU A 269 -2.42 5.39 -24.57
C LEU A 269 -3.09 4.01 -24.53
N SER A 270 -4.02 3.84 -23.59
CA SER A 270 -4.93 2.70 -23.54
C SER A 270 -6.26 3.15 -24.13
N ASN A 271 -6.51 2.84 -25.41
CA ASN A 271 -7.63 3.39 -26.17
C ASN A 271 -8.55 2.28 -26.70
N PHE A 272 -9.68 2.11 -26.04
CA PHE A 272 -10.77 1.21 -26.43
C PHE A 272 -12.05 1.99 -26.77
N SER A 273 -11.90 3.27 -27.11
CA SER A 273 -13.00 4.09 -27.57
C SER A 273 -13.36 3.76 -29.03
N GLN A 274 -14.60 4.05 -29.42
CA GLN A 274 -15.03 3.90 -30.80
C GLN A 274 -14.62 5.09 -31.68
N ASP A 275 -14.47 6.27 -31.08
CA ASP A 275 -14.41 7.58 -31.75
C ASP A 275 -13.10 8.37 -31.51
N PHE A 276 -12.23 7.97 -30.56
CA PHE A 276 -10.92 8.61 -30.37
C PHE A 276 -9.87 8.03 -31.34
N ARG A 277 -9.98 8.38 -32.63
CA ARG A 277 -9.15 7.87 -33.74
C ARG A 277 -8.47 9.00 -34.54
N GLY A 278 -7.55 8.68 -35.44
CA GLY A 278 -6.89 9.67 -36.28
C GLY A 278 -5.65 10.27 -35.59
N GLU A 279 -5.56 11.59 -35.51
CA GLU A 279 -4.41 12.29 -34.91
C GLU A 279 -4.83 13.27 -33.81
N ALA A 280 -3.95 13.47 -32.84
CA ALA A 280 -4.14 14.44 -31.77
C ALA A 280 -2.85 15.18 -31.43
N ARG A 281 -3.02 16.36 -30.82
CA ARG A 281 -1.95 17.08 -30.17
C ARG A 281 -1.69 16.50 -28.79
N LEU A 282 -0.47 16.07 -28.51
CA LEU A 282 0.00 15.77 -27.16
C LEU A 282 0.62 17.01 -26.53
N THR A 283 0.27 17.28 -25.28
CA THR A 283 0.92 18.29 -24.46
C THR A 283 1.28 17.71 -23.10
N TRP A 284 2.41 18.13 -22.56
CA TRP A 284 2.79 17.81 -21.19
C TRP A 284 3.23 19.06 -20.44
N SER A 285 3.11 19.03 -19.13
CA SER A 285 3.66 20.05 -18.25
C SER A 285 4.07 19.47 -16.90
N LEU A 286 5.20 19.91 -16.36
CA LEU A 286 5.58 19.68 -14.97
C LEU A 286 5.39 20.99 -14.21
N LEU A 287 4.45 21.01 -13.28
CA LEU A 287 3.95 22.23 -12.63
C LEU A 287 4.18 22.23 -11.13
N SER A 288 4.50 23.40 -10.60
CA SER A 288 4.50 23.73 -9.17
C SER A 288 4.27 25.23 -8.99
N PRO A 289 4.03 25.73 -7.77
CA PRO A 289 3.93 27.18 -7.53
C PRO A 289 5.14 27.99 -8.00
N SER A 290 6.36 27.41 -8.01
CA SER A 290 7.60 28.14 -8.33
C SER A 290 8.33 27.69 -9.60
N ALA A 291 7.84 26.66 -10.30
CA ALA A 291 8.47 26.16 -11.52
C ALA A 291 7.43 25.58 -12.47
N LYS A 292 7.61 25.85 -13.76
CA LYS A 292 6.81 25.34 -14.87
C LYS A 292 7.72 24.91 -16.00
N MET A 293 7.61 23.66 -16.40
CA MET A 293 8.18 23.13 -17.64
C MET A 293 7.04 22.57 -18.49
N SER A 294 7.15 22.64 -19.81
CA SER A 294 6.11 22.10 -20.70
C SER A 294 6.66 21.84 -22.09
N GLY A 295 5.97 20.96 -22.83
CA GLY A 295 6.24 20.68 -24.22
C GLY A 295 5.02 20.06 -24.89
N GLY A 296 5.13 19.76 -26.18
CA GLY A 296 4.06 19.12 -26.93
C GLY A 296 4.49 18.68 -28.32
N MET A 297 3.65 17.88 -28.95
CA MET A 297 3.85 17.32 -30.27
C MET A 297 2.51 17.23 -30.98
N GLU A 298 2.46 17.68 -32.24
CA GLU A 298 1.30 17.53 -33.12
C GLU A 298 1.36 16.16 -33.83
N GLY A 299 0.25 15.72 -34.42
CA GLY A 299 0.22 14.52 -35.27
C GLY A 299 0.42 13.19 -34.55
N ILE A 300 0.13 13.09 -33.24
CA ILE A 300 0.18 11.81 -32.54
C ILE A 300 -0.93 10.91 -33.05
N LYS A 301 -0.54 9.84 -33.76
CA LYS A 301 -1.47 8.85 -34.30
C LYS A 301 -2.17 8.07 -33.17
N LEU A 302 -3.48 8.22 -33.10
CA LEU A 302 -4.37 7.50 -32.18
C LEU A 302 -4.71 6.14 -32.78
N ARG A 303 -4.25 5.08 -32.13
CA ARG A 303 -4.55 3.70 -32.49
C ARG A 303 -5.46 3.10 -31.44
N GLU A 304 -6.28 2.14 -31.85
CA GLU A 304 -7.04 1.29 -30.93
C GLU A 304 -6.08 0.38 -30.15
N GLY A 305 -6.52 -0.06 -28.97
CA GLY A 305 -5.75 -0.85 -28.04
C GLY A 305 -4.72 -0.03 -27.27
N ARG A 306 -3.67 -0.73 -26.82
CA ARG A 306 -2.62 -0.18 -25.96
C ARG A 306 -1.38 0.16 -26.79
N ASN A 307 -0.97 1.42 -26.77
CA ASN A 307 0.11 1.93 -27.59
C ASN A 307 1.02 2.85 -26.76
N ARG A 308 2.34 2.68 -26.87
CA ARG A 308 3.28 3.69 -26.39
C ARG A 308 3.32 4.82 -27.42
N ILE A 309 2.93 6.03 -27.01
CA ILE A 309 2.71 7.15 -27.94
C ILE A 309 3.79 8.23 -27.88
N ALA A 310 4.50 8.33 -26.76
CA ALA A 310 5.54 9.33 -26.55
C ALA A 310 6.48 8.90 -25.42
N THR A 311 7.62 9.57 -25.33
CA THR A 311 8.50 9.54 -24.16
C THR A 311 8.81 10.99 -23.78
N VAL A 312 8.59 11.35 -22.52
CA VAL A 312 8.92 12.68 -22.00
C VAL A 312 10.25 12.57 -21.25
N GLU A 313 11.25 13.33 -21.69
CA GLU A 313 12.56 13.41 -21.05
C GLU A 313 12.72 14.77 -20.38
N ILE A 314 13.04 14.78 -19.08
CA ILE A 314 13.09 15.99 -18.27
C ILE A 314 14.32 15.93 -17.38
N THR A 315 15.15 16.96 -17.41
CA THR A 315 16.09 17.23 -16.32
C THR A 315 15.35 18.03 -15.25
N LEU A 316 15.20 17.43 -14.06
CA LEU A 316 14.41 18.04 -12.99
C LEU A 316 15.02 19.38 -12.54
N PRO A 317 14.19 20.42 -12.30
CA PRO A 317 14.68 21.76 -12.02
C PRO A 317 15.45 21.81 -10.69
N ARG A 318 16.42 22.72 -10.58
CA ARG A 318 17.06 23.05 -9.30
C ARG A 318 16.09 23.70 -8.34
N ARG A 319 16.13 23.29 -7.07
CA ARG A 319 15.16 23.67 -6.03
C ARG A 319 15.85 24.16 -4.77
N ALA A 320 15.42 25.31 -4.25
CA ALA A 320 15.92 25.79 -2.96
C ALA A 320 15.46 24.90 -1.79
N ARG A 321 14.26 24.33 -1.89
CA ARG A 321 13.59 23.49 -0.89
C ARG A 321 12.91 22.32 -1.58
N ALA A 322 12.68 21.24 -0.84
CA ALA A 322 11.92 20.10 -1.34
C ALA A 322 10.48 20.52 -1.67
N GLU A 323 9.91 19.97 -2.74
CA GLU A 323 8.60 20.38 -3.25
C GLU A 323 7.91 19.24 -4.00
N GLY A 324 6.57 19.19 -3.91
CA GLY A 324 5.73 18.42 -4.81
C GLY A 324 5.48 19.18 -6.12
N MET A 325 5.61 18.48 -7.23
CA MET A 325 5.28 18.93 -8.58
C MET A 325 4.26 17.99 -9.20
N GLU A 326 3.50 18.47 -10.18
CA GLU A 326 2.50 17.67 -10.88
C GLU A 326 2.87 17.55 -12.37
N LEU A 327 3.15 16.31 -12.81
CA LEU A 327 3.28 15.98 -14.22
C LEU A 327 1.88 15.81 -14.80
N LYS A 328 1.48 16.67 -15.74
CA LYS A 328 0.23 16.56 -16.49
C LYS A 328 0.53 16.18 -17.92
N VAL A 329 -0.25 15.25 -18.47
CA VAL A 329 -0.21 14.90 -19.89
C VAL A 329 -1.63 14.93 -20.42
N ALA A 330 -1.81 15.50 -21.62
CA ALA A 330 -3.09 15.57 -22.29
C ALA A 330 -2.95 15.31 -23.79
N LEU A 331 -3.96 14.64 -24.35
CA LEU A 331 -4.19 14.53 -25.79
C LEU A 331 -5.44 15.31 -26.15
N ARG A 332 -5.39 16.09 -27.24
CA ARG A 332 -6.51 16.86 -27.77
C ARG A 332 -6.62 16.66 -29.28
N GLN A 333 -7.75 16.14 -29.74
CA GLN A 333 -8.09 16.11 -31.16
C GLN A 333 -8.62 17.48 -31.62
N SER A 334 -8.56 17.75 -32.93
CA SER A 334 -9.18 18.93 -33.55
C SER A 334 -10.69 19.01 -33.32
N GLY A 335 -11.38 17.85 -33.32
CA GLY A 335 -12.82 17.72 -33.04
C GLY A 335 -13.24 17.97 -31.58
N GLY A 336 -12.33 18.44 -30.71
CA GLY A 336 -12.63 18.91 -29.37
C GLY A 336 -12.50 17.87 -28.25
N ARG A 337 -12.52 16.57 -28.57
CA ARG A 337 -12.31 15.53 -27.55
C ARG A 337 -10.91 15.65 -26.95
N ARG A 338 -10.86 15.65 -25.62
CA ARG A 338 -9.63 15.78 -24.83
C ARG A 338 -9.62 14.75 -23.72
N ILE A 339 -8.52 14.03 -23.59
CA ILE A 339 -8.23 13.20 -22.42
C ILE A 339 -6.99 13.73 -21.72
N ALA A 340 -6.93 13.60 -20.40
CA ALA A 340 -5.81 14.05 -19.61
C ALA A 340 -5.67 13.22 -18.34
N ASN A 341 -4.44 13.09 -17.87
CA ASN A 341 -4.11 12.48 -16.58
C ASN A 341 -2.93 13.23 -15.96
N SER A 342 -2.70 13.04 -14.67
CA SER A 342 -1.62 13.70 -13.94
C SER A 342 -1.00 12.82 -12.87
N TRP A 343 0.27 13.05 -12.53
CA TRP A 343 1.00 12.29 -11.52
C TRP A 343 1.80 13.24 -10.63
N PRO A 344 1.68 13.14 -9.30
CA PRO A 344 2.53 13.89 -8.40
C PRO A 344 3.95 13.32 -8.43
N LEU A 345 4.95 14.19 -8.43
CA LEU A 345 6.36 13.89 -8.30
C LEU A 345 6.93 14.76 -7.17
N TRP A 346 7.93 14.28 -6.46
CA TRP A 346 8.55 15.04 -5.37
C TRP A 346 10.03 15.18 -5.61
N ILE A 347 10.50 16.43 -5.55
CA ILE A 347 11.88 16.78 -5.85
C ILE A 347 12.54 17.27 -4.57
N PHE A 348 13.72 16.74 -4.29
CA PHE A 348 14.50 17.05 -3.11
C PHE A 348 15.82 17.73 -3.50
N PRO A 349 16.27 18.79 -2.80
CA PRO A 349 17.63 19.29 -2.93
C PRO A 349 18.66 18.21 -2.61
N ASN A 350 19.78 18.19 -3.33
CA ASN A 350 20.85 17.20 -3.10
C ASN A 350 22.11 17.90 -2.60
N ARG A 351 22.08 18.33 -1.33
CA ARG A 351 23.11 19.19 -0.71
C ARG A 351 23.54 18.64 0.65
N PRO A 352 24.16 17.45 0.69
CA PRO A 352 24.54 16.83 1.95
C PRO A 352 25.44 17.74 2.80
N GLU A 353 26.26 18.59 2.18
CA GLU A 353 27.16 19.54 2.83
C GLU A 353 26.43 20.57 3.70
N LYS A 354 25.14 20.80 3.49
CA LYS A 354 24.30 21.76 4.22
C LYS A 354 23.51 21.15 5.37
N LEU A 355 23.93 19.98 5.86
CA LEU A 355 23.32 19.35 7.04
C LEU A 355 23.32 20.34 8.22
N ALA A 356 22.19 20.48 8.93
CA ALA A 356 22.01 21.54 9.93
C ALA A 356 22.75 21.31 11.26
N ILE A 357 23.62 20.31 11.33
CA ILE A 357 24.46 20.00 12.48
C ILE A 357 25.87 19.67 12.01
N GLU A 358 26.86 20.02 12.82
CA GLU A 358 28.27 19.71 12.59
C GLU A 358 28.72 18.49 13.38
N LYS A 359 28.11 18.23 14.54
CA LYS A 359 28.50 17.15 15.47
C LYS A 359 27.32 16.46 16.11
N ALA A 360 27.38 15.14 16.25
CA ALA A 360 26.45 14.34 17.03
C ALA A 360 27.11 13.07 17.60
N THR A 361 26.52 12.51 18.66
CA THR A 361 26.82 11.13 19.06
C THR A 361 25.85 10.21 18.32
N VAL A 362 26.38 9.22 17.59
CA VAL A 362 25.58 8.32 16.75
C VAL A 362 25.68 6.89 17.29
N ALA A 363 24.53 6.27 17.52
CA ALA A 363 24.37 4.90 17.97
C ALA A 363 23.30 4.20 17.11
N LEU A 364 23.62 4.00 15.84
CA LEU A 364 22.80 3.30 14.85
C LEU A 364 23.48 1.97 14.51
N GLY A 365 22.71 0.89 14.46
CA GLY A 365 23.21 -0.45 14.14
C GLY A 365 23.43 -0.69 12.64
N ASP A 366 22.44 -0.31 11.83
CA ASP A 366 22.37 -0.69 10.41
C ASP A 366 22.62 0.48 9.43
N ILE A 367 23.01 1.66 9.94
CA ILE A 367 23.13 2.89 9.14
C ILE A 367 24.45 3.59 9.46
N ASP A 368 25.34 3.70 8.48
CA ASP A 368 26.49 4.60 8.53
C ASP A 368 26.16 5.95 7.91
N LEU A 369 25.91 6.95 8.76
CA LEU A 369 25.61 8.32 8.32
C LEU A 369 26.77 8.96 7.54
N ARG A 370 28.02 8.53 7.74
CA ARG A 370 29.20 9.13 7.09
C ARG A 370 29.22 8.87 5.58
N LYS A 371 28.59 7.78 5.12
CA LYS A 371 28.46 7.49 3.68
C LYS A 371 27.71 8.58 2.93
N ARG A 372 26.77 9.27 3.60
CA ARG A 372 26.00 10.38 3.02
C ARG A 372 26.49 11.75 3.50
N TYR A 373 26.88 11.86 4.76
CA TYR A 373 27.29 13.11 5.40
C TYR A 373 28.71 12.98 5.95
N PRO A 374 29.74 12.91 5.08
CA PRO A 374 31.13 12.68 5.50
C PRO A 374 31.68 13.81 6.38
N GLN A 375 31.08 15.00 6.30
CA GLN A 375 31.45 16.16 7.11
C GLN A 375 30.86 16.15 8.53
N LEU A 376 29.95 15.23 8.86
CA LEU A 376 29.37 15.13 10.20
C LEU A 376 30.42 14.54 11.16
N GLU A 377 30.84 15.33 12.16
CA GLU A 377 31.69 14.84 13.23
C GLU A 377 30.90 13.89 14.13
N ILE A 378 31.19 12.59 14.04
CA ILE A 378 30.63 11.58 14.94
C ILE A 378 31.57 11.42 16.13
N GLY A 379 31.18 11.96 17.29
CA GLY A 379 32.01 11.99 18.49
C GLY A 379 31.26 11.61 19.77
N GLY A 380 32.02 11.24 20.80
CA GLY A 380 31.50 10.79 22.09
C GLY A 380 31.03 9.33 22.08
N SER A 381 30.46 8.88 23.20
CA SER A 381 29.82 7.56 23.34
C SER A 381 28.49 7.73 24.08
N LEU A 382 27.62 6.73 24.09
CA LEU A 382 26.38 6.84 24.88
C LEU A 382 26.63 7.10 26.38
N ARG A 383 27.79 6.70 26.91
CA ARG A 383 28.20 6.98 28.30
C ARG A 383 28.67 8.43 28.51
N ASN A 384 29.24 9.04 27.47
CA ASN A 384 29.66 10.45 27.46
C ASN A 384 29.25 11.10 26.13
N PRO A 385 27.94 11.38 25.93
CA PRO A 385 27.42 11.85 24.66
C PRO A 385 27.57 13.36 24.50
N GLY A 386 27.64 13.83 23.25
CA GLY A 386 27.42 15.24 22.93
C GLY A 386 25.96 15.66 23.16
N LYS A 387 25.63 16.93 22.87
CA LYS A 387 24.28 17.48 23.10
C LYS A 387 23.17 16.68 22.40
N LEU A 388 23.41 16.27 21.15
CA LEU A 388 22.49 15.48 20.34
C LEU A 388 22.98 14.04 20.24
N VAL A 389 22.08 13.10 20.54
CA VAL A 389 22.25 11.67 20.26
C VAL A 389 21.31 11.27 19.12
N ILE A 390 21.82 10.59 18.11
CA ILE A 390 21.04 9.94 17.07
C ILE A 390 21.14 8.43 17.32
N ALA A 391 20.02 7.78 17.63
CA ALA A 391 20.00 6.37 18.00
C ALA A 391 18.82 5.63 17.36
N ASP A 392 18.90 4.30 17.28
CA ASP A 392 17.81 3.44 16.78
C ASP A 392 17.16 2.58 17.88
N ARG A 393 17.80 2.47 19.06
CA ARG A 393 17.32 1.68 20.21
C ARG A 393 17.35 2.48 21.51
N PHE A 394 16.43 2.15 22.41
CA PHE A 394 16.45 2.67 23.77
C PHE A 394 17.44 1.89 24.64
N THR A 395 18.28 2.62 25.38
CA THR A 395 19.16 2.08 26.41
C THR A 395 19.04 2.90 27.69
N PRO A 396 19.52 2.40 28.85
CA PRO A 396 19.59 3.22 30.07
C PRO A 396 20.34 4.53 29.87
N ASP A 397 21.38 4.52 29.03
CA ASP A 397 22.20 5.69 28.73
C ASP A 397 21.44 6.74 27.92
N VAL A 398 20.66 6.32 26.90
CA VAL A 398 19.77 7.21 26.14
C VAL A 398 18.76 7.91 27.05
N VAL A 399 18.14 7.17 27.98
CA VAL A 399 17.16 7.77 28.91
C VAL A 399 17.86 8.69 29.94
N THR A 400 19.08 8.35 30.35
CA THR A 400 19.90 9.19 31.25
C THR A 400 20.31 10.49 30.57
N HIS A 401 20.73 10.44 29.29
CA HIS A 401 21.05 11.61 28.46
C HIS A 401 19.87 12.57 28.38
N LEU A 402 18.68 12.05 28.06
CA LEU A 402 17.43 12.83 28.07
C LEU A 402 17.17 13.46 29.45
N GLY A 403 17.32 12.69 30.54
CA GLY A 403 17.15 13.19 31.90
C GLY A 403 18.09 14.35 32.25
N ARG A 404 19.33 14.32 31.76
CA ARG A 404 20.35 15.37 31.94
C ARG A 404 20.15 16.61 31.06
N GLY A 405 19.14 16.63 30.19
CA GLY A 405 18.88 17.75 29.30
C GLY A 405 19.40 17.58 27.88
N GLY A 406 19.88 16.38 27.54
CA GLY A 406 20.27 16.02 26.18
C GLY A 406 19.10 15.90 25.22
N ASP A 407 19.39 16.05 23.92
CA ASP A 407 18.41 15.82 22.86
C ASP A 407 18.65 14.46 22.19
N VAL A 408 17.58 13.78 21.81
CA VAL A 408 17.61 12.51 21.09
C VAL A 408 16.76 12.57 19.83
N LEU A 409 17.36 12.24 18.69
CA LEU A 409 16.64 11.81 17.49
C LEU A 409 16.64 10.28 17.47
N MET A 410 15.50 9.68 17.75
CA MET A 410 15.33 8.22 17.71
C MET A 410 14.82 7.82 16.32
N LEU A 411 15.67 7.19 15.52
CA LEU A 411 15.34 6.53 14.27
C LEU A 411 14.97 5.07 14.58
N TYR A 412 13.88 4.89 15.31
CA TYR A 412 13.54 3.63 15.96
C TYR A 412 13.45 2.49 14.96
N ARG A 413 14.31 1.47 15.15
CA ARG A 413 14.32 0.26 14.36
C ARG A 413 14.84 -0.89 15.20
N VAL A 414 14.06 -1.96 15.28
CA VAL A 414 14.41 -3.15 16.08
C VAL A 414 14.31 -4.42 15.24
N PRO A 415 15.22 -5.39 15.40
CA PRO A 415 15.16 -6.64 14.64
C PRO A 415 13.88 -7.45 14.91
N GLU A 416 13.36 -7.42 16.14
CA GLU A 416 12.24 -8.26 16.58
C GLU A 416 10.89 -8.00 15.89
N THR A 417 10.70 -6.85 15.22
CA THR A 417 9.47 -6.60 14.44
C THR A 417 9.48 -7.28 13.07
N ARG A 418 10.66 -7.62 12.54
CA ARG A 418 10.86 -8.25 11.22
C ARG A 418 11.18 -9.73 11.35
N ASP A 419 12.04 -10.08 12.31
CA ASP A 419 12.53 -11.43 12.51
C ASP A 419 11.87 -12.11 13.72
N ARG A 420 11.23 -13.25 13.47
CA ARG A 420 10.57 -14.09 14.49
C ARG A 420 11.55 -14.69 15.50
N VAL A 421 12.83 -14.81 15.16
CA VAL A 421 13.85 -15.43 16.01
C VAL A 421 14.75 -14.40 16.70
N ALA A 422 14.61 -13.12 16.37
CA ALA A 422 15.35 -12.06 17.04
C ALA A 422 15.03 -12.02 18.54
N SER A 423 16.06 -11.69 19.32
CA SER A 423 15.91 -11.54 20.77
C SER A 423 15.01 -10.34 21.10
N PRO A 424 14.10 -10.46 22.08
CA PRO A 424 13.28 -9.34 22.51
C PRO A 424 14.14 -8.17 23.03
N GLU A 425 13.77 -6.95 22.67
CA GLU A 425 14.39 -5.74 23.18
C GLU A 425 14.07 -5.56 24.66
N ARG A 426 15.11 -5.31 25.46
CA ARG A 426 14.98 -5.07 26.91
C ARG A 426 14.21 -3.79 27.21
N TYR A 427 14.39 -2.76 26.38
CA TYR A 427 13.71 -1.46 26.48
C TYR A 427 12.92 -1.25 25.19
N TYR A 428 11.77 -1.90 25.10
CA TYR A 428 10.96 -1.97 23.89
C TYR A 428 9.91 -0.85 23.85
N PHE A 429 9.85 -0.12 22.76
CA PHE A 429 8.69 0.71 22.42
C PHE A 429 7.76 -0.13 21.51
N PRO A 430 6.49 -0.33 21.89
CA PRO A 430 5.55 -1.11 21.09
C PRO A 430 5.47 -0.62 19.64
N ALA A 431 5.72 -1.51 18.69
CA ALA A 431 5.71 -1.22 17.27
C ALA A 431 5.30 -2.45 16.45
N THR A 432 4.80 -2.21 15.24
CA THR A 432 4.56 -3.25 14.25
C THR A 432 5.32 -2.94 12.98
N TRP A 433 5.70 -3.99 12.25
CA TRP A 433 6.33 -3.84 10.95
C TRP A 433 5.30 -3.29 9.96
N ASP A 434 5.58 -2.22 9.23
CA ASP A 434 4.64 -1.73 8.22
C ASP A 434 5.26 -1.71 6.82
N ARG A 435 4.38 -1.79 5.82
CA ARG A 435 4.74 -1.78 4.41
C ARG A 435 3.97 -0.67 3.71
N PHE A 436 4.55 -0.14 2.63
CA PHE A 436 3.83 0.79 1.76
C PHE A 436 2.83 0.02 0.89
N LYS A 437 1.78 -0.51 1.52
CA LYS A 437 0.76 -1.36 0.92
C LYS A 437 -0.59 -1.10 1.57
N PRO A 438 -1.68 -1.02 0.80
CA PRO A 438 -3.01 -0.88 1.37
C PRO A 438 -3.39 -2.14 2.13
N VAL A 439 -4.35 -2.00 3.05
CA VAL A 439 -5.02 -3.16 3.63
C VAL A 439 -5.83 -3.85 2.55
N ILE A 440 -5.66 -5.16 2.38
CA ILE A 440 -6.46 -5.97 1.46
C ILE A 440 -7.39 -6.87 2.24
N TRP A 441 -8.69 -6.57 2.16
CA TRP A 441 -9.72 -7.25 2.95
C TRP A 441 -9.42 -7.14 4.48
N ASP A 442 -8.76 -8.13 5.06
CA ASP A 442 -8.33 -8.23 6.45
C ASP A 442 -6.79 -8.22 6.64
N ARG A 443 -6.01 -8.05 5.56
CA ARG A 443 -4.55 -8.14 5.52
C ARG A 443 -3.86 -6.78 5.66
N GLY A 444 -2.89 -6.66 6.56
CA GLY A 444 -2.10 -5.44 6.76
C GLY A 444 -2.66 -4.50 7.83
N HIS A 445 -2.08 -3.31 7.94
CA HIS A 445 -2.40 -2.27 8.93
C HIS A 445 -2.17 -0.84 8.41
N ASN A 446 -2.03 -0.67 7.10
CA ASN A 446 -1.79 0.62 6.49
C ASN A 446 -3.01 1.07 5.68
N LEU A 447 -3.81 1.92 6.30
CA LEU A 447 -4.88 2.68 5.68
C LEU A 447 -4.42 4.14 5.44
N GLY A 448 -3.14 4.37 5.16
CA GLY A 448 -2.57 5.70 5.04
C GLY A 448 -2.29 6.37 6.39
N ALA A 449 -2.07 7.68 6.34
CA ALA A 449 -1.80 8.51 7.51
C ALA A 449 -2.16 9.97 7.25
N PHE A 450 -2.31 10.72 8.33
CA PHE A 450 -2.43 12.18 8.28
C PHE A 450 -1.34 12.86 9.12
N LEU A 451 -1.04 14.10 8.76
CA LEU A 451 0.04 14.89 9.32
C LEU A 451 -0.53 16.12 10.03
N ARG A 452 0.05 16.47 11.18
CA ARG A 452 -0.21 17.71 11.90
C ARG A 452 0.90 18.71 11.59
N ASP A 453 0.57 20.00 11.51
CA ASP A 453 1.58 21.04 11.31
C ASP A 453 2.67 20.95 12.39
N HIS A 454 3.92 20.81 11.96
CA HIS A 454 5.04 20.62 12.86
C HIS A 454 6.37 21.00 12.22
N ALA A 455 7.30 21.52 13.03
CA ALA A 455 8.62 21.93 12.59
C ALA A 455 9.42 20.80 11.90
N ALA A 456 9.22 19.56 12.35
CA ALA A 456 9.84 18.35 11.79
C ALA A 456 9.46 18.08 10.33
N LEU A 457 8.35 18.62 9.86
CA LEU A 457 7.85 18.39 8.50
C LEU A 457 8.11 19.58 7.56
N ARG A 458 8.56 20.74 8.06
CA ARG A 458 8.73 21.96 7.23
C ARG A 458 9.70 21.80 6.05
N GLY A 459 10.63 20.87 6.15
CA GLY A 459 11.60 20.57 5.11
C GLY A 459 11.20 19.43 4.17
N PHE A 460 10.00 18.88 4.33
CA PHE A 460 9.50 17.74 3.60
C PHE A 460 8.14 18.08 2.97
N PRO A 461 7.95 17.91 1.64
CA PRO A 461 6.72 18.29 0.98
C PRO A 461 5.57 17.36 1.39
N HIS A 462 4.40 17.93 1.71
CA HIS A 462 3.19 17.17 1.99
C HIS A 462 1.95 18.07 1.86
N ASP A 463 0.78 17.46 1.63
CA ASP A 463 -0.52 18.16 1.64
C ASP A 463 -1.30 17.95 2.96
N GLY A 464 -0.69 17.27 3.93
CA GLY A 464 -1.32 16.89 5.19
C GLY A 464 -1.72 15.42 5.28
N PHE A 465 -1.51 14.64 4.22
CA PHE A 465 -1.69 13.20 4.16
C PHE A 465 -0.44 12.51 3.60
N ILE A 466 -0.33 11.20 3.81
CA ILE A 466 0.71 10.39 3.16
C ILE A 466 0.29 10.08 1.72
N ASP A 467 1.21 10.28 0.77
CA ASP A 467 1.16 9.83 -0.62
C ASP A 467 2.49 9.10 -0.95
N PHE A 468 2.84 8.93 -2.23
CA PHE A 468 4.02 8.20 -2.69
C PHE A 468 5.36 8.81 -2.25
N GLU A 469 5.41 10.07 -1.79
CA GLU A 469 6.63 10.65 -1.21
C GLU A 469 7.07 9.94 0.06
N PHE A 470 6.16 9.26 0.76
CA PHE A 470 6.49 8.47 1.93
C PHE A 470 6.84 7.02 1.61
N ALA A 471 6.76 6.58 0.34
CA ALA A 471 6.88 5.17 0.00
C ALA A 471 8.14 4.51 0.57
N ASP A 472 9.31 5.14 0.41
CA ASP A 472 10.59 4.64 0.95
C ASP A 472 10.70 4.79 2.48
N LEU A 473 9.94 5.71 3.08
CA LEU A 473 9.94 5.99 4.53
C LEU A 473 9.03 5.02 5.30
N ILE A 474 7.95 4.54 4.68
CA ILE A 474 6.99 3.66 5.36
C ILE A 474 6.98 2.23 4.82
N ASP A 475 7.70 1.94 3.72
CA ASP A 475 8.03 0.56 3.39
C ASP A 475 9.17 0.04 4.28
N ASP A 476 8.94 -1.11 4.93
CA ASP A 476 9.87 -1.71 5.88
C ASP A 476 10.18 -0.84 7.11
N CYS A 477 9.15 -0.19 7.67
CA CYS A 477 9.27 0.71 8.83
C CYS A 477 8.70 0.10 10.13
N ASP A 478 8.97 0.75 11.27
CA ASP A 478 8.41 0.40 12.58
C ASP A 478 7.30 1.37 12.96
N LYS A 479 6.05 0.99 12.70
CA LYS A 479 4.87 1.79 13.04
C LYS A 479 4.59 1.69 14.54
N LEU A 480 4.77 2.80 15.25
CA LEU A 480 4.81 2.86 16.71
C LEU A 480 3.40 2.89 17.31
N SER A 481 3.08 1.97 18.22
CA SER A 481 1.80 1.94 18.93
C SER A 481 1.85 2.81 20.18
N LEU A 482 0.92 3.76 20.26
CA LEU A 482 0.72 4.61 21.44
C LEU A 482 -0.36 4.07 22.38
N ASP A 483 -0.93 2.90 22.09
CA ASP A 483 -1.91 2.27 22.96
C ASP A 483 -1.30 1.97 24.34
N GLY A 484 -1.92 2.52 25.39
CA GLY A 484 -1.43 2.40 26.76
C GLY A 484 -0.11 3.14 27.04
N PHE A 485 0.30 4.09 26.18
CA PHE A 485 1.40 5.00 26.48
C PHE A 485 1.02 5.88 27.70
N PRO A 486 1.92 6.11 28.68
CA PRO A 486 1.54 6.61 30.00
C PRO A 486 1.21 8.10 30.02
N VAL A 487 1.41 8.82 28.92
CA VAL A 487 1.07 10.22 28.78
C VAL A 487 0.35 10.44 27.46
N HIS A 488 -0.62 11.35 27.44
CA HIS A 488 -1.28 11.72 26.20
C HIS A 488 -0.31 12.50 25.30
N LEU A 489 -0.23 12.10 24.03
CA LEU A 489 0.41 12.88 22.98
C LEU A 489 -0.34 12.71 21.66
N ASP A 490 -0.26 13.77 20.84
CA ASP A 490 -0.76 13.80 19.48
C ASP A 490 0.42 13.52 18.53
N PRO A 491 0.39 12.42 17.74
CA PRO A 491 1.44 12.16 16.76
C PRO A 491 1.61 13.32 15.78
N ILE A 492 2.84 13.56 15.35
CA ILE A 492 3.11 14.49 14.24
C ILE A 492 2.62 13.86 12.93
N VAL A 493 2.92 12.58 12.73
CA VAL A 493 2.40 11.76 11.62
C VAL A 493 1.68 10.55 12.21
N GLN A 494 0.36 10.50 12.08
CA GLN A 494 -0.49 9.46 12.67
C GLN A 494 -0.91 8.45 11.61
N GLY A 495 -0.44 7.22 11.76
CA GLY A 495 -0.85 6.11 10.89
C GLY A 495 -2.25 5.63 11.22
N VAL A 496 -3.01 5.27 10.18
CA VAL A 496 -4.36 4.73 10.32
C VAL A 496 -4.29 3.20 10.27
N ASP A 497 -4.73 2.56 11.36
CA ASP A 497 -4.85 1.10 11.46
C ASP A 497 -6.20 0.61 10.91
N LYS A 498 -6.26 -0.68 10.57
CA LYS A 498 -7.50 -1.29 10.09
C LYS A 498 -8.58 -1.40 11.17
N ALA A 499 -9.83 -1.42 10.71
CA ALA A 499 -11.03 -1.59 11.53
C ALA A 499 -11.72 -2.96 11.29
N SER A 500 -10.95 -4.00 10.96
CA SER A 500 -11.47 -5.34 10.65
C SER A 500 -10.74 -6.46 11.39
N ARG A 501 -11.44 -7.58 11.58
CA ARG A 501 -10.88 -8.82 12.15
C ARG A 501 -10.11 -9.61 11.09
N ASP A 502 -9.12 -10.38 11.52
CA ASP A 502 -8.51 -11.41 10.67
C ASP A 502 -9.47 -12.61 10.56
N ARG A 503 -9.70 -13.12 9.35
CA ARG A 503 -10.63 -14.24 9.13
C ARG A 503 -10.27 -15.49 9.93
N TYR A 504 -8.98 -15.75 10.16
CA TYR A 504 -8.55 -16.92 10.93
C TYR A 504 -8.77 -16.74 12.43
N ASP A 505 -8.88 -15.50 12.91
CA ASP A 505 -9.24 -15.24 14.31
C ASP A 505 -10.62 -15.81 14.62
N VAL A 506 -11.57 -15.63 13.71
CA VAL A 506 -12.94 -16.13 13.88
C VAL A 506 -13.00 -17.66 13.77
N PHE A 507 -12.42 -18.24 12.71
CA PHE A 507 -12.61 -19.65 12.41
C PHE A 507 -11.61 -20.59 13.11
N THR A 508 -10.35 -20.18 13.27
CA THR A 508 -9.27 -20.99 13.85
C THR A 508 -9.06 -20.73 15.33
N PHE A 509 -9.04 -19.45 15.74
CA PHE A 509 -8.76 -19.06 17.13
C PHE A 509 -10.01 -18.78 17.97
N LYS A 510 -11.21 -18.83 17.35
CA LYS A 510 -12.51 -18.59 17.98
C LYS A 510 -12.66 -17.21 18.65
N LEU A 511 -11.88 -16.24 18.19
CA LEU A 511 -11.95 -14.83 18.60
C LEU A 511 -13.01 -14.14 17.75
N ARG A 512 -14.26 -14.19 18.21
CA ARG A 512 -15.41 -13.64 17.48
C ARG A 512 -15.51 -12.11 17.57
N GLU A 513 -14.97 -11.51 18.61
CA GLU A 513 -15.05 -10.05 18.85
C GLU A 513 -13.87 -9.31 18.22
N LEU A 514 -14.02 -7.99 18.03
CA LEU A 514 -12.90 -7.11 17.67
C LEU A 514 -11.87 -7.13 18.80
N GLN A 515 -10.60 -7.30 18.45
CA GLN A 515 -9.54 -7.46 19.43
C GLN A 515 -8.77 -6.14 19.55
N PRO A 516 -8.86 -5.41 20.69
CA PRO A 516 -8.21 -4.11 20.83
C PRO A 516 -6.70 -4.16 20.59
N GLY A 517 -6.05 -5.31 20.81
CA GLY A 517 -4.62 -5.49 20.58
C GLY A 517 -4.18 -5.34 19.13
N TRP A 518 -5.04 -5.54 18.14
CA TRP A 518 -4.68 -5.46 16.71
C TRP A 518 -5.76 -4.83 15.81
N THR A 519 -6.73 -4.14 16.41
CA THR A 519 -7.76 -3.39 15.70
C THR A 519 -7.73 -1.91 16.13
N MET A 520 -7.80 -0.99 15.18
CA MET A 520 -7.84 0.47 15.39
C MET A 520 -6.76 1.01 16.34
N ARG A 521 -5.53 0.47 16.32
CA ARG A 521 -4.44 0.97 17.19
C ARG A 521 -4.11 2.44 16.91
N LYS A 522 -3.81 3.20 17.97
CA LYS A 522 -3.32 4.57 17.84
C LYS A 522 -1.85 4.53 17.41
N PHE A 523 -1.62 4.57 16.11
CA PHE A 523 -0.29 4.48 15.53
C PHE A 523 0.36 5.84 15.26
N ALA A 524 1.67 5.90 15.43
CA ALA A 524 2.50 7.03 15.04
C ALA A 524 3.66 6.55 14.14
N TYR A 525 3.95 7.32 13.08
CA TYR A 525 5.24 7.23 12.41
C TYR A 525 6.22 8.28 12.95
N LEU A 526 5.71 9.39 13.49
CA LEU A 526 6.53 10.46 14.05
C LEU A 526 5.80 11.12 15.21
N PHE A 527 6.49 11.35 16.33
CA PHE A 527 6.00 12.18 17.43
C PHE A 527 7.17 12.79 18.20
N ASP A 528 6.89 13.80 19.04
CA ASP A 528 7.89 14.38 19.94
C ASP A 528 7.46 14.32 21.41
N LEU A 529 8.44 14.39 22.29
CA LEU A 529 8.23 14.25 23.73
C LEU A 529 9.33 14.96 24.52
N ARG A 530 8.96 15.72 25.55
CA ARG A 530 9.93 16.20 26.54
C ARG A 530 10.14 15.11 27.60
N VAL A 531 11.39 14.71 27.81
CA VAL A 531 11.74 13.66 28.77
C VAL A 531 12.64 14.29 29.84
N GLY A 532 12.08 14.61 31.00
CA GLY A 532 12.78 15.41 32.00
C GLY A 532 13.18 16.79 31.46
N ARG A 533 14.48 17.09 31.46
CA ARG A 533 15.04 18.34 30.90
C ARG A 533 15.33 18.24 29.39
N GLY A 534 15.37 17.03 28.84
CA GLY A 534 15.74 16.76 27.45
C GLY A 534 14.55 16.68 26.50
N ARG A 535 14.85 16.55 25.21
CA ARG A 535 13.85 16.49 24.13
C ARG A 535 14.07 15.24 23.28
N LEU A 536 13.01 14.51 23.00
CA LEU A 536 12.99 13.32 22.14
C LEU A 536 12.15 13.61 20.90
N LEU A 537 12.74 13.43 19.72
CA LEU A 537 12.01 13.29 18.46
C LEU A 537 12.04 11.81 18.09
N MET A 538 10.89 11.16 18.14
CA MET A 538 10.74 9.73 17.89
C MET A 538 10.19 9.50 16.48
N SER A 539 10.96 8.80 15.66
CA SER A 539 10.57 8.41 14.30
C SER A 539 10.58 6.90 14.16
N GLY A 540 9.49 6.36 13.61
CA GLY A 540 9.36 4.96 13.18
C GLY A 540 9.62 4.76 11.69
N PHE A 541 9.90 5.83 10.93
CA PHE A 541 10.24 5.74 9.50
C PHE A 541 11.49 4.90 9.23
N ASN A 542 11.54 4.30 8.05
CA ASN A 542 12.69 3.56 7.53
C ASN A 542 13.77 4.53 7.00
N PHE A 543 14.94 4.51 7.64
CA PHE A 543 16.10 5.31 7.23
C PHE A 543 17.26 4.49 6.61
N THR A 544 17.06 3.19 6.37
CA THR A 544 18.10 2.32 5.73
C THR A 544 18.46 2.76 4.31
N GLY A 545 17.64 3.62 3.69
CA GLY A 545 17.92 4.24 2.40
C GLY A 545 18.92 5.41 2.42
N LEU A 546 19.36 5.88 3.60
CA LEU A 546 20.28 7.02 3.71
C LEU A 546 21.62 6.77 3.01
N GLU A 547 22.20 5.59 3.19
CA GLU A 547 23.50 5.23 2.59
C GLU A 547 23.44 5.18 1.07
N ARG A 548 22.27 4.83 0.51
CA ARG A 548 22.00 4.81 -0.94
C ARG A 548 21.49 6.14 -1.47
N SER A 549 21.44 7.18 -0.63
CA SER A 549 20.93 8.51 -0.99
C SER A 549 19.51 8.48 -1.56
N LEU A 550 18.57 7.72 -0.98
CA LEU A 550 17.18 7.78 -1.45
C LEU A 550 16.55 9.17 -1.19
N PRO A 551 15.98 9.88 -2.19
CA PRO A 551 15.62 11.30 -2.07
C PRO A 551 14.66 11.64 -0.93
N ALA A 552 13.58 10.87 -0.76
CA ALA A 552 12.63 11.10 0.32
C ALA A 552 13.23 10.78 1.71
N VAL A 553 14.05 9.73 1.78
CA VAL A 553 14.70 9.32 3.02
C VAL A 553 15.70 10.39 3.50
N THR A 554 16.53 10.90 2.59
CA THR A 554 17.45 12.00 2.90
C THR A 554 16.70 13.28 3.24
N GLY A 555 15.69 13.65 2.44
CA GLY A 555 14.88 14.85 2.67
C GLY A 555 14.18 14.85 4.03
N MET A 556 13.57 13.73 4.42
CA MET A 556 12.95 13.58 5.73
C MET A 556 14.00 13.66 6.84
N PHE A 557 15.11 12.93 6.73
CA PHE A 557 16.19 12.97 7.73
C PHE A 557 16.70 14.39 7.95
N GLU A 558 17.00 15.13 6.88
CA GLU A 558 17.44 16.53 6.96
C GLU A 558 16.36 17.43 7.59
N SER A 559 15.08 17.16 7.33
CA SER A 559 13.96 17.87 7.97
C SER A 559 13.89 17.61 9.48
N LEU A 560 14.07 16.35 9.91
CA LEU A 560 14.13 15.99 11.33
C LEU A 560 15.36 16.62 12.01
N ILE A 561 16.52 16.61 11.34
CA ILE A 561 17.76 17.22 11.84
C ILE A 561 17.60 18.72 12.05
N ARG A 562 17.01 19.45 11.07
CA ARG A 562 16.69 20.87 11.23
C ARG A 562 15.77 21.13 12.43
N CYS A 563 14.82 20.24 12.69
CA CYS A 563 13.93 20.37 13.84
C CYS A 563 14.67 20.18 15.17
N VAL A 564 15.47 19.12 15.31
CA VAL A 564 16.17 18.85 16.58
C VAL A 564 17.26 19.87 16.89
N ALA A 565 17.93 20.38 15.86
CA ALA A 565 18.93 21.46 15.97
C ALA A 565 18.30 22.80 16.39
N SER A 566 17.00 22.98 16.14
CA SER A 566 16.33 24.24 16.46
C SER A 566 16.14 24.45 17.96
N LYS A 567 16.52 25.63 18.45
CA LYS A 567 16.18 26.10 19.80
C LYS A 567 14.67 26.38 19.97
N SER A 568 13.94 26.58 18.86
CA SER A 568 12.49 26.82 18.88
C SER A 568 11.66 25.53 18.98
N TRP A 569 12.28 24.35 18.76
CA TRP A 569 11.58 23.09 18.94
C TRP A 569 11.28 22.82 20.43
N ARG A 570 10.00 22.86 20.78
CA ARG A 570 9.51 22.70 22.15
C ARG A 570 8.38 21.65 22.19
N PRO A 571 8.72 20.36 22.43
CA PRO A 571 7.71 19.32 22.62
C PRO A 571 6.71 19.69 23.71
N LYS A 572 5.41 19.48 23.43
CA LYS A 572 4.31 19.82 24.34
C LYS A 572 4.08 18.74 25.40
N ALA A 573 4.01 17.48 24.96
CA ALA A 573 3.88 16.34 25.85
C ALA A 573 5.14 16.17 26.71
N LYS A 574 4.96 15.74 27.96
CA LYS A 574 6.06 15.59 28.94
C LYS A 574 5.95 14.25 29.65
N ILE A 575 7.09 13.62 29.90
CA ILE A 575 7.21 12.41 30.71
C ILE A 575 8.47 12.51 31.59
N SER A 576 8.47 11.87 32.76
CA SER A 576 9.71 11.75 33.55
C SER A 576 10.63 10.67 32.94
N PRO A 577 11.96 10.83 33.02
CA PRO A 577 12.90 9.79 32.55
C PRO A 577 12.65 8.43 33.22
N GLN A 578 12.33 8.42 34.51
CA GLN A 578 12.02 7.21 35.28
C GLN A 578 10.75 6.53 34.77
N LEU A 579 9.69 7.28 34.48
CA LEU A 579 8.44 6.71 33.96
C LEU A 579 8.63 6.14 32.55
N LEU A 580 9.36 6.85 31.67
CA LEU A 580 9.71 6.33 30.35
C LEU A 580 10.52 5.03 30.45
N LYS A 581 11.57 5.01 31.28
CA LYS A 581 12.41 3.82 31.50
C LYS A 581 11.59 2.64 32.01
N ARG A 582 10.71 2.88 33.00
CA ARG A 582 9.83 1.84 33.56
C ARG A 582 8.84 1.32 32.52
N TYR A 583 8.25 2.21 31.72
CA TYR A 583 7.36 1.82 30.63
C TYR A 583 8.06 0.91 29.62
N LEU A 584 9.22 1.34 29.09
CA LEU A 584 10.00 0.58 28.11
C LEU A 584 10.48 -0.77 28.67
N ALA A 585 10.97 -0.81 29.91
CA ALA A 585 11.41 -2.05 30.56
C ALA A 585 10.27 -3.01 30.89
N ARG A 586 9.08 -2.48 31.19
CA ARG A 586 7.87 -3.30 31.34
C ARG A 586 7.47 -3.88 29.99
N LYS A 587 7.37 -3.04 28.96
CA LYS A 587 7.06 -3.47 27.59
C LYS A 587 8.07 -4.47 27.04
N GLY A 588 9.35 -4.35 27.39
CA GLY A 588 10.38 -5.33 27.05
C GLY A 588 10.15 -6.72 27.64
N ARG A 589 9.49 -6.81 28.80
CA ARG A 589 9.17 -8.08 29.50
C ARG A 589 7.80 -8.65 29.15
N GLU A 590 6.89 -7.82 28.62
CA GLU A 590 5.55 -8.26 28.23
C GLU A 590 5.61 -9.13 26.96
N PRO A 591 4.74 -10.17 26.86
CA PRO A 591 4.53 -10.88 25.61
C PRO A 591 4.21 -9.91 24.49
N ARG A 592 4.83 -10.11 23.33
CA ARG A 592 4.57 -9.26 22.16
C ARG A 592 3.18 -9.53 21.61
N ILE A 593 2.49 -8.47 21.21
CA ILE A 593 1.29 -8.61 20.41
C ILE A 593 1.70 -9.15 19.05
N LYS A 594 1.27 -10.37 18.76
CA LYS A 594 1.59 -11.09 17.54
C LYS A 594 0.62 -10.69 16.43
N GLU A 595 1.13 -10.10 15.35
CA GLU A 595 0.33 -9.83 14.16
C GLU A 595 -0.31 -11.11 13.63
N ARG A 596 -1.56 -10.98 13.17
CA ARG A 596 -2.41 -12.12 12.82
C ARG A 596 -2.01 -12.73 11.47
N MET A 597 -2.45 -13.96 11.22
CA MET A 597 -1.95 -14.78 10.10
C MET A 597 -1.99 -14.03 8.78
N MET A 598 -3.12 -13.41 8.42
CA MET A 598 -3.25 -12.73 7.14
C MET A 598 -2.45 -11.44 7.05
N THR A 599 -2.33 -10.75 8.17
CA THR A 599 -1.54 -9.53 8.28
C THR A 599 -0.08 -9.81 7.96
N ARG A 600 0.46 -10.89 8.53
CA ARG A 600 1.85 -11.30 8.32
C ARG A 600 2.16 -11.73 6.92
N TYR A 601 1.26 -12.52 6.32
CA TYR A 601 1.42 -12.97 4.94
C TYR A 601 1.63 -11.77 4.01
N TRP A 602 0.79 -10.75 4.22
CA TRP A 602 0.80 -9.51 3.46
C TRP A 602 2.07 -8.67 3.65
N GLN A 603 2.60 -8.61 4.87
CA GLN A 603 3.81 -7.87 5.17
C GLN A 603 5.05 -8.55 4.58
N PHE A 604 5.16 -9.87 4.77
CA PHE A 604 6.28 -10.67 4.27
C PHE A 604 6.37 -10.59 2.75
N ASP A 605 5.22 -10.71 2.08
CA ASP A 605 5.14 -10.54 0.63
C ASP A 605 6.18 -11.43 -0.10
N ALA A 606 6.41 -12.62 0.45
CA ALA A 606 7.46 -13.53 -0.01
C ALA A 606 6.97 -14.43 -1.15
N GLU A 607 5.68 -14.75 -1.15
CA GLU A 607 5.06 -15.65 -2.11
C GLU A 607 3.80 -15.00 -2.68
N PRO A 608 3.51 -15.18 -3.98
CA PRO A 608 2.34 -14.59 -4.63
C PRO A 608 1.01 -15.16 -4.12
N LEU A 609 1.02 -16.36 -3.54
CA LEU A 609 -0.15 -16.99 -2.91
C LEU A 609 0.18 -17.68 -1.59
N GLU A 610 -0.83 -17.73 -0.72
CA GLU A 610 -0.79 -18.44 0.55
C GLU A 610 -0.60 -19.95 0.33
N SER A 611 0.23 -20.59 1.15
CA SER A 611 0.44 -22.05 1.11
C SER A 611 -0.03 -22.71 2.40
N ALA A 612 -0.37 -24.00 2.33
CA ALA A 612 -0.74 -24.77 3.52
C ALA A 612 0.40 -24.81 4.56
N GLN A 613 1.65 -24.84 4.09
CA GLN A 613 2.83 -24.75 4.95
C GLN A 613 2.88 -23.40 5.67
N TYR A 614 2.69 -22.29 4.93
CA TYR A 614 2.62 -20.96 5.51
C TYR A 614 1.55 -20.87 6.61
N TRP A 615 0.35 -21.40 6.38
CA TRP A 615 -0.71 -21.41 7.39
C TRP A 615 -0.33 -22.20 8.64
N LYS A 616 0.24 -23.40 8.49
CA LYS A 616 0.72 -24.21 9.62
C LYS A 616 1.77 -23.46 10.43
N ASP A 617 2.77 -22.87 9.77
CA ASP A 617 3.86 -22.17 10.44
C ASP A 617 3.41 -20.89 11.12
N ALA A 618 2.51 -20.14 10.48
CA ALA A 618 1.93 -18.93 11.06
C ALA A 618 1.06 -19.25 12.28
N GLU A 619 0.23 -20.29 12.21
CA GLU A 619 -0.58 -20.74 13.34
C GLU A 619 0.31 -21.21 14.51
N ALA A 620 1.31 -22.06 14.24
CA ALA A 620 2.25 -22.52 15.25
C ALA A 620 2.97 -21.36 15.95
N TRP A 621 3.40 -20.35 15.18
CA TRP A 621 4.02 -19.16 15.74
C TRP A 621 3.07 -18.33 16.61
N ILE A 622 1.79 -18.19 16.23
CA ILE A 622 0.79 -17.49 17.05
C ILE A 622 0.52 -18.26 18.35
N ARG A 623 0.43 -19.60 18.30
CA ARG A 623 0.16 -20.45 19.47
C ARG A 623 1.34 -20.55 20.44
N LYS A 624 2.58 -20.34 19.97
CA LYS A 624 3.76 -20.29 20.83
C LYS A 624 3.54 -19.23 21.92
N ARG A 625 3.65 -19.60 23.19
CA ARG A 625 3.51 -18.65 24.31
C ARG A 625 4.73 -17.77 24.45
#